data_AF-A0A1E5SPH7-F1
#
_entry.id   AF-A0A1E5SPH7-F1
#
_cell.length_a   1.000
_cell.length_b   1.000
_cell.length_c   1.000
_cell.angle_alpha   90.00
_cell.angle_beta   90.00
_cell.angle_gamma   90.00
#
_symmetry.space_group_name_H-M   'P 1'
#
loop_
_entity.id
_entity.type
_entity.pdbx_description
1 polymer ?
#
loop_
_entity_poly.entity_id
_entity_poly.type
_entity_poly.pdbx_seq_one_letter_code
_entity_poly.pdbx_strand_id
1 'polypeptide(L)'
;MVLLVVLSVFAIEAYQEAATDGISNSPFIVYLFPVFVLLIITAISWRKARIGGTLFIMGGFFYAFFMDEFSASSLAMVATPLILLGVLFHVSQYFRK
;
A
#
# COMPACT_ATOMS: atom_id res chain seq x y z
N MET A 1 6.11 14.20 -8.19
CA MET A 1 4.74 14.67 -8.46
C MET A 1 3.68 13.61 -8.20
N VAL A 2 3.76 12.40 -8.80
CA VAL A 2 2.76 11.32 -8.58
C VAL A 2 2.52 11.01 -7.09
N LEU A 3 3.59 10.91 -6.30
CA LEU A 3 3.50 10.67 -4.85
C LEU A 3 2.65 11.73 -4.12
N LEU A 4 2.82 13.01 -4.47
CA LEU A 4 2.09 14.10 -3.83
C LEU A 4 0.60 14.05 -4.19
N VAL A 5 0.28 13.67 -5.43
CA VAL A 5 -1.11 13.46 -5.86
C VAL A 5 -1.74 12.32 -5.07
N VAL A 6 -1.05 11.18 -4.95
CA VAL A 6 -1.54 10.04 -4.16
C VAL A 6 -1.76 10.45 -2.69
N LEU A 7 -0.77 11.07 -2.05
CA LEU A 7 -0.90 11.54 -0.68
C LEU A 7 -2.04 12.56 -0.51
N SER A 8 -2.27 13.43 -1.49
CA SER A 8 -3.37 14.39 -1.44
C SER A 8 -4.74 13.74 -1.50
N VAL A 9 -4.91 12.66 -2.29
CA VAL A 9 -6.19 11.92 -2.36
C VAL A 9 -6.51 11.28 -1.01
N PHE A 10 -5.55 10.57 -0.41
CA PHE A 10 -5.74 9.98 0.92
C PHE A 10 -5.95 11.02 2.03
N ALA A 11 -5.32 12.20 1.91
CA ALA A 11 -5.54 13.30 2.84
C ALA A 11 -6.96 13.90 2.69
N ILE A 12 -7.51 13.92 1.48
CA ILE A 12 -8.90 14.37 1.23
C ILE A 12 -9.89 13.37 1.84
N GLU A 13 -9.71 12.07 1.63
CA GLU A 13 -10.58 11.04 2.23
C GLU A 13 -10.55 11.10 3.76
N ALA A 14 -9.35 11.17 4.34
CA ALA A 14 -9.17 11.36 5.78
C ALA A 14 -9.88 12.61 6.32
N TYR A 15 -9.82 13.72 5.57
CA TYR A 15 -10.47 14.97 5.95
C TYR A 15 -12.00 14.86 5.88
N GLN A 16 -12.56 14.23 4.84
CA GLN A 16 -14.00 14.05 4.69
C GLN A 16 -14.58 13.16 5.79
N GLU A 17 -13.91 12.06 6.12
CA GLU A 17 -14.33 11.17 7.20
C GLU A 17 -14.23 11.87 8.56
N ALA A 18 -13.14 12.59 8.82
CA ALA A 18 -12.98 13.36 10.05
C ALA A 18 -14.01 14.49 10.21
N ALA A 19 -14.42 15.12 9.11
CA ALA A 19 -15.49 16.11 9.10
C ALA A 19 -16.86 15.51 9.45
N THR A 20 -17.06 14.22 9.19
CA THR A 20 -18.30 13.49 9.48
C THR A 20 -18.34 12.99 10.93
N ASP A 21 -17.21 12.51 11.46
CA ASP A 21 -17.07 12.00 12.83
C ASP A 21 -16.96 13.12 13.89
N GLY A 22 -16.65 14.35 13.49
CA GLY A 22 -16.76 15.60 14.28
C GLY A 22 -15.84 15.76 15.49
N ILE A 23 -15.18 14.68 15.97
CA ILE A 23 -14.49 14.67 17.28
C ILE A 23 -13.10 14.02 17.23
N SER A 24 -12.72 13.28 16.17
CA SER A 24 -11.55 12.40 16.22
C SER A 24 -10.54 12.59 15.08
N ASN A 25 -9.26 12.63 15.43
CA ASN A 25 -8.11 12.56 14.50
C ASN A 25 -7.91 11.13 13.93
N SER A 26 -8.69 10.16 14.42
CA SER A 26 -8.58 8.74 14.06
C SER A 26 -8.65 8.46 12.56
N PRO A 27 -9.50 9.13 11.76
CA PRO A 27 -9.60 8.82 10.34
C PRO A 27 -8.31 9.09 9.56
N PHE A 28 -7.58 10.16 9.91
CA PHE A 28 -6.27 10.44 9.31
C PHE A 28 -5.28 9.29 9.50
N ILE A 29 -5.27 8.66 10.66
CA ILE A 29 -4.36 7.54 10.93
C ILE A 29 -4.79 6.33 10.09
N VAL A 30 -6.09 6.01 10.06
CA VAL A 30 -6.60 4.85 9.31
C VAL A 30 -6.33 4.97 7.81
N TYR A 31 -6.49 6.16 7.23
CA TYR A 31 -6.29 6.38 5.79
C TYR A 31 -4.82 6.60 5.39
N LEU A 32 -4.01 7.31 6.17
CA LEU A 32 -2.60 7.57 5.80
C LEU A 32 -1.63 6.48 6.26
N PHE A 33 -1.92 5.75 7.33
CA PHE A 33 -1.02 4.70 7.84
C PHE A 33 -0.68 3.63 6.77
N PRO A 34 -1.65 3.07 6.02
CA PRO A 34 -1.36 2.11 4.96
C PRO A 34 -0.41 2.69 3.89
N VAL A 35 -0.58 3.97 3.57
CA VAL A 35 0.25 4.67 2.58
C VAL A 35 1.69 4.80 3.07
N PHE A 36 1.90 5.21 4.33
CA PHE A 36 3.23 5.30 4.90
C PHE A 36 3.91 3.93 4.99
N VAL A 37 3.17 2.88 5.33
CA VAL A 37 3.70 1.50 5.33
C VAL A 37 4.19 1.12 3.93
N LEU A 38 3.37 1.34 2.89
CA LEU A 38 3.76 1.06 1.50
C LEU A 38 4.98 1.88 1.06
N LEU A 39 5.10 3.13 1.49
CA LEU A 39 6.25 3.98 1.18
C LEU A 39 7.53 3.50 1.85
N ILE A 40 7.46 3.09 3.12
CA ILE A 40 8.60 2.50 3.82
C ILE A 40 9.04 1.22 3.12
N ILE A 41 8.11 0.33 2.77
CA ILE A 41 8.41 -0.91 2.03
C ILE A 41 9.06 -0.58 0.68
N THR A 42 8.55 0.41 -0.05
CA THR A 42 9.12 0.86 -1.33
C THR A 42 10.55 1.40 -1.15
N ALA A 43 10.79 2.24 -0.15
CA ALA A 43 12.12 2.77 0.16
C ALA A 43 13.11 1.65 0.53
N ILE A 44 12.67 0.66 1.32
CA ILE A 44 13.47 -0.54 1.63
C ILE A 44 13.77 -1.32 0.34
N SER A 45 12.79 -1.46 -0.56
CA SER A 45 12.92 -2.18 -1.83
C SER A 45 13.98 -1.58 -2.75
N TRP A 46 14.21 -0.27 -2.69
CA TRP A 46 15.23 0.38 -3.51
C TRP A 46 16.65 -0.03 -3.16
N ARG A 47 16.94 -0.25 -1.87
CA ARG A 47 18.26 -0.71 -1.39
C ARG A 47 18.36 -2.23 -1.30
N LYS A 48 17.27 -2.90 -0.94
CA LYS A 48 17.19 -4.36 -0.74
C LYS A 48 15.97 -4.92 -1.45
N ALA A 49 16.06 -5.05 -2.78
CA ALA A 49 14.95 -5.49 -3.64
C ALA A 49 14.32 -6.82 -3.21
N ARG A 50 15.11 -7.78 -2.70
CA ARG A 50 14.59 -9.05 -2.17
C ARG A 50 13.67 -8.84 -0.96
N ILE A 51 14.14 -8.13 0.05
CA ILE A 51 13.38 -7.90 1.30
C ILE A 51 12.11 -7.11 0.97
N GLY A 52 12.25 -6.03 0.21
CA GLY A 52 11.12 -5.21 -0.19
C GLY A 52 10.10 -5.96 -1.02
N GLY A 53 10.57 -6.78 -1.98
CA GLY A 53 9.71 -7.63 -2.79
C GLY A 53 8.94 -8.67 -1.96
N THR A 54 9.60 -9.30 -0.97
CA THR A 54 8.93 -10.25 -0.06
C THR A 54 7.87 -9.54 0.79
N LEU A 55 8.16 -8.34 1.30
CA LEU A 55 7.20 -7.55 2.07
C LEU A 55 5.96 -7.17 1.24
N PHE A 56 6.13 -6.83 -0.04
CA PHE A 56 5.00 -6.57 -0.94
C PHE A 56 4.11 -7.81 -1.17
N ILE A 57 4.72 -8.97 -1.39
CA ILE A 57 3.99 -10.24 -1.55
C ILE A 57 3.24 -10.58 -0.27
N MET A 58 3.91 -10.49 0.88
CA MET A 58 3.28 -10.73 2.18
C MET A 58 2.13 -9.74 2.44
N GLY A 59 2.28 -8.47 2.08
CA GLY A 59 1.21 -7.47 2.19
C GLY A 59 0.01 -7.79 1.31
N GLY A 60 0.22 -8.27 0.09
CA GLY A 60 -0.86 -8.70 -0.81
C GLY A 60 -1.63 -9.91 -0.27
N PHE A 61 -0.92 -10.93 0.24
CA PHE A 61 -1.56 -12.06 0.92
C PHE A 61 -2.24 -11.64 2.22
N PHE A 62 -1.62 -10.77 3.01
CA PHE A 62 -2.22 -10.25 4.24
C PHE A 62 -3.55 -9.56 3.93
N TYR A 63 -3.60 -8.68 2.93
CA TYR A 63 -4.85 -8.08 2.48
C TYR A 63 -5.87 -9.14 2.05
N ALA A 64 -5.44 -10.12 1.25
CA ALA A 64 -6.32 -11.15 0.73
C ALA A 64 -6.91 -12.08 1.80
N PHE A 65 -6.23 -12.30 2.93
CA PHE A 65 -6.69 -13.23 3.98
C PHE A 65 -7.31 -12.54 5.20
N PHE A 66 -6.94 -11.29 5.48
CA PHE A 66 -7.37 -10.58 6.70
C PHE A 66 -8.41 -9.49 6.45
N MET A 67 -8.65 -9.09 5.21
CA MET A 67 -9.77 -8.20 4.89
C MET A 67 -11.00 -9.05 4.55
N ASP A 68 -12.10 -8.80 5.25
CA ASP A 68 -13.40 -9.48 5.05
C ASP A 68 -14.00 -9.23 3.65
N GLU A 69 -13.46 -8.27 2.90
CA GLU A 69 -13.87 -7.99 1.53
C GLU A 69 -13.21 -8.93 0.52
N PHE A 70 -13.68 -10.17 0.45
CA PHE A 70 -13.30 -11.17 -0.58
C PHE A 70 -13.97 -10.94 -1.95
N SER A 71 -14.29 -9.70 -2.30
CA SER A 71 -14.79 -9.42 -3.65
C SER A 71 -13.68 -9.66 -4.66
N ALA A 72 -14.00 -10.29 -5.79
CA ALA A 72 -13.01 -10.50 -6.86
C ALA A 72 -12.39 -9.16 -7.33
N SER A 73 -13.18 -8.07 -7.27
CA SER A 73 -12.75 -6.71 -7.57
C SER A 73 -11.72 -6.16 -6.58
N SER A 74 -11.95 -6.26 -5.26
CA SER A 74 -11.02 -5.74 -4.25
C SER A 74 -9.68 -6.48 -4.28
N LEU A 75 -9.72 -7.81 -4.42
CA LEU A 75 -8.53 -8.65 -4.59
C LEU A 75 -7.75 -8.28 -5.87
N ALA A 76 -8.45 -8.02 -6.96
CA ALA A 76 -7.84 -7.60 -8.22
C ALA A 76 -7.25 -6.17 -8.13
N MET A 77 -7.87 -5.26 -7.39
CA MET A 77 -7.43 -3.86 -7.30
C MET A 77 -6.33 -3.61 -6.27
N VAL A 78 -6.24 -4.44 -5.21
CA VAL A 78 -5.28 -4.21 -4.12
C VAL A 78 -4.25 -5.34 -4.03
N ALA A 79 -4.69 -6.58 -3.81
CA ALA A 79 -3.76 -7.71 -3.61
C ALA A 79 -2.91 -7.97 -4.85
N THR A 80 -3.53 -7.93 -6.04
CA THR A 80 -2.84 -8.25 -7.30
C THR A 80 -1.71 -7.26 -7.62
N PRO A 81 -1.91 -5.92 -7.57
CA PRO A 81 -0.83 -4.97 -7.74
C PRO A 81 0.28 -5.13 -6.70
N LEU A 82 -0.05 -5.39 -5.43
CA LEU A 82 0.97 -5.62 -4.40
C LEU A 82 1.83 -6.84 -4.71
N ILE A 83 1.22 -7.97 -5.06
CA ILE A 83 1.94 -9.20 -5.41
C ILE A 83 2.78 -8.99 -6.68
N LEU A 84 2.22 -8.35 -7.71
CA LEU A 84 2.94 -8.01 -8.95
C LEU A 84 4.15 -7.13 -8.69
N LEU A 85 4.02 -6.09 -7.86
CA LEU A 85 5.15 -5.24 -7.45
C LEU A 85 6.22 -6.06 -6.72
N GLY A 86 5.82 -6.95 -5.82
CA GLY A 86 6.77 -7.80 -5.09
C GLY A 86 7.53 -8.78 -5.98
N VAL A 87 6.85 -9.37 -6.98
CA VAL A 87 7.47 -10.17 -8.04
C VAL A 87 8.38 -9.29 -8.90
N LEU A 88 7.95 -8.10 -9.27
CA LEU A 88 8.74 -7.18 -10.09
C LEU A 88 10.04 -6.77 -9.37
N PHE A 89 10.00 -6.50 -8.07
CA PHE A 89 11.21 -6.23 -7.28
C PHE A 89 12.15 -7.44 -7.25
N HIS A 90 11.61 -8.66 -7.12
CA HIS A 90 12.40 -9.88 -7.27
C HIS A 90 13.00 -9.99 -8.68
N VAL A 91 12.24 -9.74 -9.74
CA VAL A 91 12.73 -9.84 -11.11
C VAL A 91 13.77 -8.74 -11.41
N SER A 92 13.58 -7.54 -10.86
CA SER A 92 14.46 -6.38 -11.09
C SER A 92 15.91 -6.65 -10.69
N GLN A 93 16.14 -7.57 -9.72
CA GLN A 93 17.48 -7.92 -9.27
C GLN A 93 18.32 -8.58 -10.37
N TYR A 94 17.69 -9.24 -11.35
CA TYR A 94 18.37 -9.89 -12.46
C TYR A 94 18.78 -8.89 -13.55
N PHE A 95 18.03 -7.79 -13.69
CA PHE A 95 18.28 -6.71 -14.64
C PHE A 95 19.20 -5.62 -14.09
N ARG A 96 19.38 -5.57 -12.76
CA ARG A 96 20.27 -4.61 -12.09
C ARG A 96 21.70 -5.16 -11.88
N LYS A 97 22.07 -6.20 -12.63
CA LYS A 97 23.43 -6.74 -12.72
C LYS A 97 24.31 -5.90 -13.63
#